data_AF-A0A7D9M7P6-F1
#
_entry.id   AF-A0A7D9M7P6-F1
#
_cell.length_a   1.000
_cell.length_b   1.000
_cell.length_c   1.000
_cell.angle_alpha   90.00
_cell.angle_beta   90.00
_cell.angle_gamma   90.00
#
_symmetry.space_group_name_H-M   'P 1'
#
loop_
_entity.id
_entity.type
_entity.pdbx_description
1 polymer ?
#
loop_
_entity_poly.entity_id
_entity_poly.type
_entity_poly.pdbx_seq_one_letter_code
_entity_poly.pdbx_strand_id
1 'polypeptide(L)'
;MTRRERSTVTERKTTFCGTEDDPRIRLPRELDVEPDSLSGDDSKDAERYIETLVVVDEKMCAFHGEDAAKQFTLAACNIASGLLKDSSIGSNPINLVITKMQIHTTPQEGLLINNHAMNSLSSFGKWAERNTVPDDSDPQHYDYATLFT
;
A
#
# COMPACT_ATOMS: atom_id res chain seq x y z
N MET A 1 16.21 24.29 65.72
CA MET A 1 16.43 24.50 64.28
C MET A 1 15.08 24.48 63.58
N THR A 2 14.84 25.51 62.79
CA THR A 2 13.56 26.01 62.29
C THR A 2 12.99 25.18 61.15
N ARG A 3 11.66 25.00 61.20
CA ARG A 3 10.79 24.46 60.15
C ARG A 3 10.31 25.58 59.23
N ARG A 4 10.58 25.46 57.93
CA ARG A 4 9.90 25.96 56.70
C ARG A 4 11.01 25.96 55.62
N GLU A 5 10.77 25.52 54.40
CA GLU A 5 9.81 26.09 53.45
C GLU A 5 9.14 25.06 52.53
N ARG A 6 8.01 25.50 51.97
CA ARG A 6 7.06 24.84 51.05
C ARG A 6 7.20 25.53 49.70
N SER A 7 7.08 24.80 48.60
CA SER A 7 6.50 25.25 47.31
C SER A 7 6.24 24.01 46.43
N THR A 8 5.02 23.47 46.37
CA THR A 8 3.93 23.76 45.40
C THR A 8 4.28 23.52 43.94
N VAL A 9 3.73 22.44 43.37
CA VAL A 9 3.20 22.46 42.00
C VAL A 9 1.89 21.69 42.00
N THR A 10 0.79 22.41 41.78
CA THR A 10 -0.54 21.85 41.54
C THR A 10 -0.50 21.12 40.19
N GLU A 11 -0.75 19.82 40.20
CA GLU A 11 -0.84 18.99 39.00
C GLU A 11 -2.02 19.49 38.14
N ARG A 12 -1.72 20.09 36.98
CA ARG A 12 -2.72 20.35 35.95
C ARG A 12 -3.02 19.01 35.29
N LYS A 13 -4.22 18.47 35.54
CA LYS A 13 -4.74 17.30 34.84
C LYS A 13 -4.97 17.68 33.38
N THR A 14 -4.02 17.34 32.51
CA THR A 14 -4.22 17.41 31.06
C THR A 14 -5.22 16.32 30.69
N THR A 15 -6.36 16.71 30.14
CA THR A 15 -7.28 15.78 29.47
C THR A 15 -6.59 15.27 28.21
N PHE A 16 -5.89 14.14 28.37
CA PHE A 16 -5.27 13.38 27.30
C PHE A 16 -6.38 12.77 26.44
N CYS A 17 -6.55 13.32 25.24
CA CYS A 17 -7.43 12.80 24.19
C CYS A 17 -6.62 11.86 23.29
N GLY A 18 -6.17 10.75 23.88
CA GLY A 18 -5.51 9.66 23.19
C GLY A 18 -5.97 8.37 23.83
N THR A 19 -6.20 7.33 23.02
CA THR A 19 -6.36 5.98 23.54
C THR A 19 -5.06 5.58 24.22
N GLU A 20 -5.14 5.05 25.44
CA GLU A 20 -3.97 4.47 26.10
C GLU A 20 -3.45 3.32 25.21
N ASP A 21 -2.27 3.48 24.65
CA ASP A 21 -1.64 2.44 23.84
C ASP A 21 -1.32 1.23 24.72
N ASP A 22 -1.82 0.05 24.36
CA ASP A 22 -1.50 -1.20 25.05
C ASP A 22 -0.01 -1.54 24.81
N PRO A 23 0.81 -1.66 25.87
CA PRO A 23 2.23 -1.98 25.72
C PRO A 23 2.48 -3.36 25.06
N ARG A 24 1.46 -4.23 24.96
CA ARG A 24 1.53 -5.53 24.26
C ARG A 24 1.42 -5.42 22.74
N ILE A 25 0.98 -4.28 22.21
CA ILE A 25 0.88 -4.03 20.75
C ILE A 25 2.21 -3.47 20.21
N ARG A 26 3.16 -3.12 21.09
CA ARG A 26 4.52 -2.77 20.68
C ARG A 26 5.24 -4.03 20.21
N LEU A 27 5.22 -4.27 18.90
CA LEU A 27 6.25 -5.08 18.26
C LEU A 27 7.58 -4.32 18.45
N PRO A 28 8.58 -4.90 19.15
CA PRO A 28 9.90 -4.31 19.22
C PRO A 28 10.44 -4.16 17.79
N ARG A 29 10.93 -2.98 17.43
CA ARG A 29 11.82 -2.86 16.28
C ARG A 29 13.14 -3.49 16.71
N GLU A 30 13.47 -4.66 16.18
CA GLU A 30 14.80 -5.26 16.32
C GLU A 30 15.83 -4.40 15.58
N LEU A 31 16.33 -3.36 16.25
CA LEU A 31 17.72 -2.99 16.16
C LEU A 31 18.35 -3.47 17.46
N ASP A 32 18.89 -4.69 17.45
CA ASP A 32 20.00 -5.19 18.30
C ASP A 32 19.99 -6.73 18.28
N VAL A 33 20.56 -7.34 17.23
CA VAL A 33 20.95 -8.77 17.25
C VAL A 33 22.32 -8.91 16.59
N GLU A 34 23.34 -9.22 17.40
CA GLU A 34 24.66 -9.71 16.97
C GLU A 34 24.53 -11.16 16.46
N PRO A 35 25.37 -11.60 15.50
CA PRO A 35 25.06 -12.74 14.65
C PRO A 35 25.50 -14.06 15.27
N ASP A 36 24.59 -15.03 15.38
CA ASP A 36 24.98 -16.43 15.56
C ASP A 36 24.20 -17.37 14.63
N SER A 37 25.00 -17.96 13.74
CA SER A 37 24.86 -19.17 12.94
C SER A 37 23.48 -19.80 12.62
N LEU A 38 23.24 -19.89 11.30
CA LEU A 38 22.50 -20.90 10.52
C LEU A 38 21.15 -20.49 9.89
N SER A 39 21.16 -20.60 8.55
CA SER A 39 20.06 -20.75 7.59
C SER A 39 19.36 -19.48 7.08
N GLY A 40 19.53 -19.25 5.78
CA GLY A 40 18.86 -18.20 5.00
C GLY A 40 19.90 -17.32 4.33
N ASP A 41 20.22 -17.62 3.07
CA ASP A 41 20.80 -16.63 2.15
C ASP A 41 19.73 -15.56 1.90
N ASP A 42 19.51 -14.70 2.89
CA ASP A 42 18.69 -13.52 2.74
C ASP A 42 19.61 -12.49 2.09
N SER A 43 19.62 -12.50 0.76
CA SER A 43 20.27 -11.51 -0.08
C SER A 43 19.76 -10.14 0.32
N LYS A 44 20.45 -9.49 1.26
CA LYS A 44 20.04 -8.25 1.93
C LYS A 44 19.85 -7.06 0.97
N ASP A 45 20.18 -7.22 -0.31
CA ASP A 45 20.06 -6.21 -1.36
C ASP A 45 19.37 -6.74 -2.64
N ALA A 46 18.42 -7.68 -2.53
CA ALA A 46 17.69 -8.16 -3.72
C ALA A 46 16.67 -7.11 -4.21
N GLU A 47 16.82 -6.72 -5.48
CA GLU A 47 15.85 -5.91 -6.23
C GLU A 47 14.48 -6.62 -6.24
N ARG A 48 13.42 -5.85 -5.96
CA ARG A 48 12.04 -6.36 -5.93
C ARG A 48 11.24 -5.80 -7.08
N TYR A 49 10.30 -6.60 -7.57
CA TYR A 49 9.36 -6.21 -8.62
C TYR A 49 7.94 -6.39 -8.08
N ILE A 50 7.06 -5.48 -8.46
CA ILE A 50 5.63 -5.56 -8.17
C ILE A 50 4.94 -5.62 -9.52
N GLU A 51 4.50 -6.81 -9.89
CA GLU A 51 3.76 -7.06 -11.12
C GLU A 51 2.33 -6.54 -10.95
N THR A 52 1.99 -5.49 -11.69
CA THR A 52 0.77 -4.72 -11.45
C THR A 52 -0.21 -4.83 -12.60
N LEU A 53 -1.43 -5.28 -12.29
CA LEU A 53 -2.63 -5.07 -13.10
C LEU A 53 -3.18 -3.67 -12.84
N VAL A 54 -3.34 -2.89 -13.91
CA VAL A 54 -3.98 -1.58 -13.88
C VAL A 54 -5.32 -1.64 -14.59
N VAL A 55 -6.39 -1.31 -13.88
CA VAL A 55 -7.76 -1.26 -14.42
C VAL A 55 -8.27 0.17 -14.42
N VAL A 56 -8.76 0.62 -15.58
CA VAL A 56 -9.44 1.90 -15.75
C VAL A 56 -10.90 1.60 -16.06
N ASP A 57 -11.82 2.02 -15.20
CA ASP A 57 -13.24 1.68 -15.30
C ASP A 57 -14.00 2.54 -16.31
N GLU A 58 -15.28 2.23 -16.53
CA GLU A 58 -16.11 2.96 -17.48
C GLU A 58 -16.38 4.40 -17.07
N LYS A 59 -16.41 4.72 -15.76
CA LYS A 59 -16.68 6.08 -15.29
C LYS A 59 -15.49 6.99 -15.55
N MET A 60 -14.28 6.49 -15.33
CA MET A 60 -13.04 7.20 -15.61
C MET A 60 -12.91 7.47 -17.12
N CYS A 61 -13.23 6.47 -17.96
CA CYS A 61 -13.27 6.65 -19.41
C CYS A 61 -14.36 7.62 -19.87
N ALA A 62 -15.56 7.55 -19.27
CA ALA A 62 -16.67 8.43 -19.62
C ALA A 62 -16.39 9.89 -19.24
N PHE A 63 -15.66 10.13 -18.15
CA PHE A 63 -15.34 11.48 -17.69
C PHE A 63 -14.17 12.10 -18.45
N HIS A 64 -13.06 11.37 -18.62
CA HIS A 64 -11.83 11.91 -19.22
C HIS A 64 -11.69 11.62 -20.72
N GLY A 65 -12.41 10.63 -21.24
CA GLY A 65 -12.11 10.00 -22.54
C GLY A 65 -11.05 8.91 -22.40
N GLU A 66 -11.11 7.90 -23.27
CA GLU A 66 -10.25 6.70 -23.20
C GLU A 66 -8.76 7.04 -23.24
N ASP A 67 -8.34 7.85 -24.23
CA ASP A 67 -6.93 8.21 -24.41
C ASP A 67 -6.39 9.04 -23.23
N ALA A 68 -7.15 10.02 -22.75
CA ALA A 68 -6.73 10.86 -21.65
C ALA A 68 -6.71 10.10 -20.33
N ALA A 69 -7.69 9.21 -20.08
CA ALA A 69 -7.71 8.35 -18.92
C ALA A 69 -6.48 7.42 -18.89
N LYS A 70 -6.17 6.78 -20.03
CA LYS A 70 -4.97 5.95 -20.19
C LYS A 70 -3.69 6.72 -19.88
N GLN A 71 -3.52 7.90 -20.48
CA GLN A 71 -2.32 8.72 -20.28
C GLN A 71 -2.19 9.18 -18.83
N PHE A 72 -3.29 9.62 -18.23
CA PHE A 72 -3.34 10.02 -16.83
C PHE A 72 -2.90 8.88 -15.91
N THR A 73 -3.48 7.69 -16.12
CA THR A 73 -3.16 6.50 -15.32
C THR A 73 -1.68 6.12 -15.45
N LEU A 74 -1.12 6.12 -16.67
CA LEU A 74 0.31 5.85 -16.87
C LEU A 74 1.20 6.89 -16.19
N ALA A 75 0.81 8.18 -16.23
CA ALA A 75 1.53 9.24 -15.54
C ALA A 75 1.49 9.06 -14.01
N ALA A 76 0.33 8.72 -13.44
CA ALA A 76 0.17 8.44 -12.02
C ALA A 76 1.03 7.24 -11.57
N CYS A 77 1.01 6.14 -12.34
CA CYS A 77 1.85 4.97 -12.08
C CYS A 77 3.35 5.31 -12.22
N ASN A 78 3.73 6.16 -13.17
CA ASN A 78 5.12 6.61 -13.32
C ASN A 78 5.60 7.41 -12.10
N ILE A 79 4.76 8.29 -11.56
CA ILE A 79 5.06 9.01 -10.31
C ILE A 79 5.19 8.02 -9.15
N ALA A 80 4.25 7.09 -9.01
CA ALA A 80 4.31 6.06 -7.97
C ALA A 80 5.57 5.18 -8.08
N SER A 81 5.95 4.79 -9.30
CA SER A 81 7.19 4.06 -9.58
C SER A 81 8.43 4.85 -9.17
N GLY A 82 8.46 6.15 -9.43
CA GLY A 82 9.53 7.04 -8.96
C GLY A 82 9.61 7.11 -7.43
N LEU A 83 8.46 7.20 -6.75
CA LEU A 83 8.40 7.25 -5.28
C LEU A 83 8.85 5.93 -4.65
N LEU A 84 8.46 4.78 -5.22
CA LEU A 84 8.84 3.46 -4.71
C LEU A 84 10.35 3.17 -4.86
N LYS A 85 11.00 3.84 -5.79
CA LYS A 85 12.46 3.76 -6.00
C LYS A 85 13.26 4.72 -5.12
N ASP A 86 12.60 5.53 -4.31
CA ASP A 86 13.28 6.50 -3.45
C ASP A 86 14.00 5.80 -2.29
N SER A 87 15.26 6.20 -2.06
CA SER A 87 16.12 5.62 -1.01
C SER A 87 15.58 5.76 0.42
N SER A 88 14.58 6.61 0.65
CA SER A 88 13.94 6.74 1.98
C SER A 88 13.07 5.54 2.36
N ILE A 89 12.62 4.73 1.39
CA ILE A 89 11.80 3.53 1.66
C ILE A 89 12.68 2.37 2.14
N GLY A 90 13.94 2.33 1.71
CA GLY A 90 14.91 1.33 2.11
C GLY A 90 16.07 1.25 1.13
N SER A 91 17.06 0.41 1.47
CA SER A 91 18.23 0.16 0.63
C SER A 91 17.90 -0.63 -0.64
N ASN A 92 16.82 -1.41 -0.62
CA ASN A 92 16.49 -2.36 -1.68
C ASN A 92 15.59 -1.68 -2.72
N PRO A 93 15.97 -1.66 -4.01
CA PRO A 93 15.12 -1.07 -5.05
C PRO A 93 13.80 -1.82 -5.20
N ILE A 94 12.69 -1.09 -5.24
CA ILE A 94 11.35 -1.62 -5.52
C ILE A 94 10.89 -1.09 -6.87
N ASN A 95 10.62 -2.00 -7.81
CA ASN A 95 10.18 -1.69 -9.15
C ASN A 95 8.70 -1.98 -9.32
N LEU A 96 7.89 -0.93 -9.49
CA LEU A 96 6.52 -1.08 -9.95
C LEU A 96 6.52 -1.31 -11.47
N VAL A 97 6.05 -2.48 -11.90
CA VAL A 97 6.00 -2.88 -13.31
C VAL A 97 4.54 -3.13 -13.70
N ILE A 98 4.07 -2.45 -14.73
CA ILE A 98 2.72 -2.69 -15.26
C ILE A 98 2.82 -3.89 -16.22
N THR A 99 2.35 -5.05 -15.79
CA THR A 99 2.31 -6.28 -16.62
C THR A 99 1.05 -6.33 -17.47
N LYS A 100 -0.07 -5.78 -16.96
CA LYS A 100 -1.36 -5.77 -17.65
C LYS A 100 -2.10 -4.46 -17.43
N MET A 101 -2.65 -3.88 -18.50
CA MET A 101 -3.51 -2.70 -18.44
C MET A 101 -4.84 -3.00 -19.14
N GLN A 102 -5.95 -2.81 -18.42
CA GLN A 102 -7.30 -3.01 -18.93
C GLN A 102 -8.07 -1.71 -18.84
N ILE A 103 -8.64 -1.29 -19.97
CA ILE A 103 -9.46 -0.09 -20.06
C ILE A 103 -10.86 -0.56 -20.43
N HIS A 104 -11.83 -0.25 -19.57
CA HIS A 104 -13.21 -0.68 -19.73
C HIS A 104 -14.05 0.52 -20.12
N THR A 105 -14.66 0.47 -21.30
CA THR A 105 -15.65 1.48 -21.74
C THR A 105 -17.08 1.08 -21.38
N THR A 106 -17.27 -0.16 -20.91
CA THR A 106 -18.54 -0.71 -20.47
C THR A 106 -18.37 -1.46 -19.15
N PRO A 107 -19.44 -1.54 -18.32
CA PRO A 107 -19.41 -2.33 -17.09
C PRO A 107 -18.97 -3.77 -17.34
N GLN A 108 -18.13 -4.31 -16.45
CA GLN A 108 -17.64 -5.68 -16.54
C GLN A 108 -18.45 -6.61 -15.65
N GLU A 109 -18.61 -7.86 -16.09
CA GLU A 109 -19.35 -8.85 -15.31
C GLU A 109 -18.67 -9.12 -13.96
N GLY A 110 -19.43 -8.94 -12.88
CA GLY A 110 -18.95 -9.15 -11.52
C GLY A 110 -17.96 -8.09 -11.01
N LEU A 111 -17.82 -6.95 -11.70
CA LEU A 111 -17.15 -5.75 -11.20
C LEU A 111 -18.21 -4.68 -10.88
N LEU A 112 -18.53 -4.51 -9.60
CA LEU A 112 -19.55 -3.57 -9.13
C LEU A 112 -18.89 -2.37 -8.45
N ILE A 113 -18.86 -1.23 -9.14
CA ILE A 113 -18.30 0.02 -8.62
C ILE A 113 -19.41 0.99 -8.23
N ASN A 114 -19.49 1.32 -6.94
CA ASN A 114 -20.46 2.26 -6.38
C ASN A 114 -19.80 3.28 -5.43
N ASN A 115 -20.60 4.20 -4.89
CA ASN A 115 -20.13 5.27 -4.00
C ASN A 115 -19.65 4.77 -2.62
N HIS A 116 -19.98 3.53 -2.24
CA HIS A 116 -19.49 2.89 -1.03
C HIS A 116 -18.16 2.20 -1.30
N ALA A 117 -17.05 2.87 -0.99
CA ALA A 117 -15.70 2.40 -1.29
C ALA A 117 -15.40 0.97 -0.82
N MET A 118 -15.91 0.57 0.36
CA MET A 118 -15.74 -0.80 0.87
C MET A 118 -16.39 -1.87 -0.01
N ASN A 119 -17.57 -1.58 -0.55
CA ASN A 119 -18.27 -2.50 -1.46
C ASN A 119 -17.52 -2.60 -2.79
N SER A 120 -17.08 -1.45 -3.33
CA SER A 120 -16.28 -1.40 -4.55
C SER A 120 -14.96 -2.15 -4.40
N LEU A 121 -14.25 -1.98 -3.28
CA LEU A 121 -13.00 -2.69 -2.99
C LEU A 121 -13.20 -4.21 -2.90
N SER A 122 -14.24 -4.66 -2.20
CA SER A 122 -14.56 -6.10 -2.10
C SER A 122 -14.93 -6.69 -3.47
N SER A 123 -15.71 -5.96 -4.27
CA SER A 123 -16.07 -6.41 -5.62
C SER A 123 -14.86 -6.46 -6.54
N PHE A 124 -14.00 -5.44 -6.51
CA PHE A 124 -12.80 -5.37 -7.32
C PHE A 124 -11.81 -6.46 -6.96
N GLY A 125 -11.55 -6.69 -5.67
CA GLY A 125 -10.64 -7.76 -5.21
C GLY A 125 -11.08 -9.14 -5.71
N LYS A 126 -12.37 -9.49 -5.56
CA LYS A 126 -12.93 -10.75 -6.08
C LYS A 126 -12.91 -10.83 -7.60
N TRP A 127 -13.04 -9.70 -8.29
CA TRP A 127 -12.97 -9.67 -9.73
C TRP A 127 -11.52 -9.87 -10.19
N ALA A 128 -10.55 -9.21 -9.57
CA ALA A 128 -9.13 -9.39 -9.86
C ALA A 128 -8.71 -10.85 -9.63
N GLU A 129 -9.00 -11.42 -8.44
CA GLU A 129 -8.67 -12.82 -8.13
C GLU A 129 -9.24 -13.81 -9.17
N ARG A 130 -10.43 -13.57 -9.71
CA ARG A 130 -11.00 -14.42 -10.78
C ARG A 130 -10.32 -14.25 -12.14
N ASN A 131 -9.67 -13.12 -12.38
CA ASN A 131 -9.01 -12.75 -13.63
C ASN A 131 -7.47 -12.91 -13.57
N THR A 132 -6.93 -13.44 -12.48
CA THR A 132 -5.50 -13.78 -12.35
C THR A 132 -5.25 -15.27 -12.61
N VAL A 133 -4.02 -15.60 -12.99
CA VAL A 133 -3.54 -16.98 -13.08
C VAL A 133 -2.84 -17.32 -11.75
N PRO A 134 -3.13 -18.47 -11.10
CA PRO A 134 -2.49 -18.81 -9.81
C PRO A 134 -1.00 -19.12 -9.90
N ASP A 135 -0.49 -19.46 -11.09
CA ASP A 135 0.92 -19.74 -11.32
C ASP A 135 1.70 -18.44 -11.52
N ASP A 136 2.60 -18.15 -10.58
CA ASP A 136 3.49 -16.98 -10.57
C ASP A 136 4.49 -16.98 -11.73
N SER A 137 4.73 -18.14 -12.36
CA SER A 137 5.57 -18.22 -13.56
C SER A 137 4.83 -17.81 -14.84
N ASP A 138 3.50 -17.66 -14.80
CA ASP A 138 2.71 -17.29 -15.97
C ASP A 138 2.80 -15.78 -16.23
N PRO A 139 3.10 -15.32 -17.46
CA PRO A 139 3.15 -13.89 -17.78
C PRO A 139 1.84 -13.11 -17.59
N GLN A 140 0.71 -13.81 -17.40
CA GLN A 140 -0.59 -13.21 -17.09
C GLN A 140 -0.84 -13.07 -15.58
N HIS A 141 0.06 -13.58 -14.74
CA HIS A 141 0.06 -13.35 -13.30
C HIS A 141 0.30 -11.87 -12.97
N TYR A 142 -0.16 -11.47 -11.78
CA TYR A 142 0.15 -10.18 -11.20
C TYR A 142 0.03 -10.27 -9.68
N ASP A 143 0.98 -9.64 -8.98
CA ASP A 143 1.01 -9.53 -7.52
C ASP A 143 -0.03 -8.54 -6.99
N TYR A 144 -0.26 -7.46 -7.74
CA TYR A 144 -1.01 -6.31 -7.30
C TYR A 144 -1.99 -5.84 -8.36
N ALA A 145 -3.17 -5.39 -7.93
CA ALA A 145 -4.19 -4.82 -8.81
C ALA A 145 -4.62 -3.44 -8.31
N THR A 146 -4.71 -2.48 -9.23
CA THR A 146 -5.18 -1.11 -8.94
C THR A 146 -6.32 -0.72 -9.87
N LEU A 147 -7.28 0.03 -9.34
CA LEU A 147 -8.48 0.49 -10.04
C LEU A 147 -8.52 2.03 -10.05
N PHE A 148 -8.74 2.60 -11.22
CA PHE A 148 -9.05 4.02 -11.44
C PHE A 148 -10.54 4.15 -11.78
N THR A 149 -11.28 4.92 -10.97
CA THR A 149 -12.74 5.12 -11.06
C THR A 149 -13.15 6.55 -10.72
#